data_AF-A0A6C0IS83-F1
#
_entry.id   AF-A0A6C0IS83-F1
#
_cell.length_a   1.000
_cell.length_b   1.000
_cell.length_c   1.000
_cell.angle_alpha   90.00
_cell.angle_beta   90.00
_cell.angle_gamma   90.00
#
_symmetry.space_group_name_H-M   'P 1'
#
loop_
_entity.id
_entity.type
_entity.pdbx_description
1 polymer ?
#
loop_
_entity_poly.entity_id
_entity_poly.type
_entity_poly.pdbx_seq_one_letter_code
_entity_poly.pdbx_strand_id
1 'polypeptide(L)'
;MNMNNNNTIQDYLDVLELNYDELTKDKIKKQYYKLALKYHPDKNGNSIEANEKFKKINEAYLFFISEYNDVNDTNSCNNSNTNFDFVSLLSSKNTEFYINLLSSFISSIIKGNLNSTIVSIVKNIVISANNTLTKSVLTDLNTLDKYQLIEIYTLLSRYQDVFHIKQDTLEFVSLLIKDKYKNDEIIMLTPSVSDLLNDNLYKLNVNDTIYLVPLWHNELYFDAKNNNTNNTNINNTNNTNNKEIIVLCKPNLPNGISIDENNNLYCKLSINIHNELTNLLYNSPFVSLYIEEKEFFIPLHNLHIVSEQIYKIKNKGILIVNEENIYDDTCRGDIIVKILLV
;
A
#
# COMPACT_ATOMS: atom_id res chain seq x y z
N MET A 1 44.20 7.93 24.94
CA MET A 1 43.99 8.75 23.73
C MET A 1 42.74 8.28 22.98
N ASN A 2 41.54 8.29 23.58
CA ASN A 2 40.31 7.79 22.94
C ASN A 2 39.15 8.82 22.84
N MET A 3 39.35 10.08 23.30
CA MET A 3 38.27 11.08 23.24
C MET A 3 38.10 11.75 21.87
N ASN A 4 39.16 11.86 21.04
CA ASN A 4 39.03 12.51 19.73
C ASN A 4 38.31 11.64 18.68
N ASN A 5 38.43 10.32 18.72
CA ASN A 5 37.75 9.45 17.75
C ASN A 5 36.24 9.37 17.99
N ASN A 6 35.79 9.41 19.26
CA ASN A 6 34.37 9.32 19.58
C ASN A 6 33.58 10.56 19.11
N ASN A 7 34.18 11.76 19.18
CA ASN A 7 33.54 12.97 18.65
C ASN A 7 33.43 12.91 17.12
N THR A 8 34.46 12.46 16.42
CA THR A 8 34.42 12.32 14.95
C THR A 8 33.40 11.29 14.48
N ILE A 9 33.25 10.17 15.21
CA ILE A 9 32.23 9.15 14.91
C ILE A 9 30.83 9.74 15.11
N GLN A 10 30.60 10.46 16.22
CA GLN A 10 29.32 11.11 16.47
C GLN A 10 29.00 12.17 15.40
N ASP A 11 29.97 12.99 15.02
CA ASP A 11 29.82 13.99 13.96
C ASP A 11 29.43 13.34 12.62
N TYR A 12 30.02 12.18 12.27
CA TYR A 12 29.67 11.45 11.04
C TYR A 12 28.32 10.74 11.12
N LEU A 13 27.92 10.24 12.30
CA LEU A 13 26.58 9.74 12.53
C LEU A 13 25.54 10.86 12.35
N ASP A 14 25.81 12.03 12.91
CA ASP A 14 24.93 13.20 12.80
C ASP A 14 24.84 13.68 11.34
N VAL A 15 25.96 13.69 10.60
CA VAL A 15 25.99 14.01 9.16
C VAL A 15 25.18 13.03 8.33
N LEU A 16 25.21 11.74 8.67
CA LEU A 16 24.38 10.74 8.00
C LEU A 16 22.96 10.67 8.55
N GLU A 17 22.61 11.42 9.60
CA GLU A 17 21.33 11.32 10.29
C GLU A 17 21.02 9.88 10.77
N LEU A 18 22.02 9.19 11.31
CA LEU A 18 21.92 7.81 11.82
C LEU A 18 22.24 7.74 13.31
N ASN A 19 21.61 6.80 14.01
CA ASN A 19 21.98 6.45 15.38
C ASN A 19 22.98 5.29 15.41
N TYR A 20 23.71 5.14 16.51
CA TYR A 20 24.69 4.06 16.68
C TYR A 20 24.05 2.67 16.52
N ASP A 21 22.83 2.48 17.05
CA ASP A 21 22.08 1.21 16.95
C ASP A 21 21.60 0.88 15.52
N GLU A 22 21.71 1.83 14.60
CA GLU A 22 21.27 1.71 13.21
C GLU A 22 22.42 1.49 12.21
N LEU A 23 23.65 1.42 12.71
CA LEU A 23 24.84 1.08 11.94
C LEU A 23 24.68 -0.35 11.41
N THR A 24 24.22 -0.44 10.16
CA THR A 24 24.27 -1.64 9.32
C THR A 24 24.67 -1.18 7.92
N LYS A 25 25.43 -1.99 7.19
CA LYS A 25 25.95 -1.64 5.85
C LYS A 25 24.83 -1.18 4.90
N ASP A 26 23.68 -1.83 4.94
CA ASP A 26 22.53 -1.49 4.12
C ASP A 26 21.87 -0.17 4.52
N LYS A 27 21.71 0.10 5.83
CA LYS A 27 21.16 1.39 6.30
C LYS A 27 22.09 2.54 5.96
N ILE A 28 23.40 2.38 6.19
CA ILE A 28 24.43 3.38 5.87
C ILE A 28 24.39 3.71 4.38
N LYS A 29 24.38 2.69 3.52
CA LYS A 29 24.31 2.86 2.06
C LYS A 29 23.02 3.54 1.61
N LYS A 30 21.86 3.14 2.15
CA LYS A 30 20.57 3.74 1.82
C LYS A 30 20.51 5.21 2.21
N GLN A 31 21.00 5.54 3.39
CA GLN A 31 20.99 6.88 3.94
C GLN A 31 21.99 7.79 3.23
N TYR A 32 23.19 7.27 2.91
CA TYR A 32 24.15 7.93 2.04
C TYR A 32 23.51 8.33 0.70
N TYR A 33 22.86 7.38 0.01
CA TYR A 33 22.22 7.67 -1.28
C TYR A 33 21.13 8.75 -1.17
N LYS A 34 20.32 8.71 -0.11
CA LYS A 34 19.28 9.72 0.14
C LYS A 34 19.88 11.11 0.30
N LEU A 35 20.91 11.26 1.14
CA LEU A 35 21.54 12.54 1.42
C LEU A 35 22.37 13.05 0.25
N ALA A 36 23.09 12.18 -0.44
CA ALA A 36 23.88 12.51 -1.62
C ALA A 36 23.00 13.01 -2.78
N LEU A 37 21.78 12.47 -2.95
CA LEU A 37 20.81 12.99 -3.92
C LEU A 37 20.26 14.36 -3.50
N LYS A 38 19.89 14.51 -2.22
CA LYS A 38 19.35 15.75 -1.67
C LYS A 38 20.35 16.91 -1.76
N TYR A 39 21.62 16.68 -1.42
CA TYR A 39 22.64 17.72 -1.37
C TYR A 39 23.57 17.73 -2.59
N HIS A 40 23.17 17.09 -3.70
CA HIS A 40 24.01 17.05 -4.90
C HIS A 40 24.30 18.48 -5.43
N PRO A 41 25.57 18.85 -5.73
CA PRO A 41 25.93 20.20 -6.17
C PRO A 41 25.15 20.67 -7.42
N ASP A 42 25.04 19.82 -8.44
CA ASP A 42 24.31 20.16 -9.69
C ASP A 42 22.85 20.58 -9.46
N LYS A 43 22.18 19.99 -8.46
CA LYS A 43 20.78 20.29 -8.15
C LYS A 43 20.61 21.50 -7.23
N ASN A 44 21.64 21.84 -6.46
CA ASN A 44 21.64 22.93 -5.48
C ASN A 44 22.40 24.17 -6.00
N GLY A 45 22.43 24.38 -7.31
CA GLY A 45 23.05 25.55 -7.94
C GLY A 45 24.55 25.67 -7.70
N ASN A 46 25.24 24.55 -7.43
CA ASN A 46 26.66 24.50 -7.12
C ASN A 46 27.10 25.42 -5.96
N SER A 47 26.21 25.65 -4.98
CA SER A 47 26.53 26.49 -3.82
C SER A 47 27.70 25.91 -3.01
N ILE A 48 28.46 26.80 -2.34
CA ILE A 48 29.58 26.39 -1.48
C ILE A 48 29.07 25.48 -0.35
N GLU A 49 27.94 25.83 0.24
CA GLU A 49 27.30 25.06 1.30
C GLU A 49 26.89 23.64 0.86
N ALA A 50 26.31 23.48 -0.34
CA ALA A 50 25.95 22.16 -0.86
C ALA A 50 27.19 21.31 -1.16
N ASN A 51 28.26 21.92 -1.71
CA ASN A 51 29.52 21.23 -1.92
C ASN A 51 30.16 20.75 -0.61
N GLU A 52 30.17 21.59 0.43
CA GLU A 52 30.71 21.23 1.75
C GLU A 52 29.89 20.12 2.42
N LYS A 53 28.56 20.22 2.40
CA LYS A 53 27.66 19.17 2.92
C LYS A 53 27.86 17.86 2.18
N PHE A 54 27.85 17.88 0.85
CA PHE A 54 28.07 16.70 0.03
C PHE A 54 29.43 16.04 0.30
N LYS A 55 30.48 16.85 0.48
CA LYS A 55 31.82 16.37 0.84
C LYS A 55 31.81 15.65 2.20
N LYS A 56 31.21 16.26 3.23
CA LYS A 56 31.08 15.64 4.56
C LYS A 56 30.29 14.33 4.52
N ILE A 57 29.22 14.27 3.73
CA ILE A 57 28.42 13.04 3.53
C ILE A 57 29.27 11.92 2.91
N ASN A 58 30.09 12.25 1.90
CA ASN A 58 31.01 11.30 1.28
C ASN A 58 32.09 10.82 2.27
N GLU A 59 32.71 11.74 3.03
CA GLU A 59 33.72 11.41 4.04
C GLU A 59 33.16 10.48 5.12
N ALA A 60 31.97 10.78 5.65
CA ALA A 60 31.29 9.95 6.64
C ALA A 60 30.97 8.53 6.11
N TYR A 61 30.46 8.43 4.87
CA TYR A 61 30.17 7.13 4.26
C TYR A 61 31.43 6.29 4.07
N LEU A 62 32.51 6.89 3.55
CA LEU A 62 33.78 6.19 3.36
C LEU A 62 34.35 5.67 4.67
N PHE A 63 34.31 6.49 5.74
CA PHE A 63 34.75 6.10 7.07
C PHE A 63 34.00 4.87 7.60
N PHE A 64 32.67 4.87 7.56
CA PHE A 64 31.92 3.71 8.06
C PHE A 64 32.11 2.47 7.19
N ILE A 65 32.18 2.61 5.86
CA ILE A 65 32.41 1.46 4.98
C ILE A 65 33.80 0.86 5.18
N SER A 66 34.84 1.67 5.39
CA SER A 66 36.18 1.15 5.72
C SER A 66 36.17 0.41 7.04
N GLU A 67 35.56 0.98 8.09
CA GLU A 67 35.45 0.34 9.40
C GLU A 67 34.72 -1.01 9.33
N TYR A 68 33.64 -1.09 8.52
CA TYR A 68 32.93 -2.35 8.28
C TYR A 68 33.76 -3.41 7.56
N ASN A 69 34.65 -3.02 6.66
CA ASN A 69 35.47 -3.98 5.91
C ASN A 69 36.63 -4.48 6.77
N ASP A 70 37.25 -3.61 7.58
CA ASP A 70 38.34 -3.98 8.50
C ASP A 70 37.88 -5.00 9.57
N VAL A 71 36.61 -4.96 9.97
CA VAL A 71 36.01 -5.92 10.92
C VAL A 71 35.71 -7.29 10.30
N ASN A 72 35.44 -7.36 8.99
CA ASN A 72 35.01 -8.60 8.31
C ASN A 72 36.16 -9.33 7.57
N ASP A 73 37.31 -8.70 7.35
CA ASP A 73 38.45 -9.28 6.61
C ASP A 73 39.34 -10.25 7.41
N THR A 74 38.89 -10.73 8.57
CA THR A 74 39.57 -11.87 9.24
C THR A 74 39.19 -13.24 8.65
N ASN A 75 38.17 -13.32 7.78
CA ASN A 75 37.82 -14.57 7.11
C ASN A 75 37.28 -14.35 5.70
N SER A 76 38.05 -14.85 4.72
CA SER A 76 37.63 -15.28 3.38
C SER A 76 38.04 -14.37 2.21
N CYS A 77 39.08 -14.84 1.51
CA CYS A 77 39.40 -14.46 0.15
C CYS A 77 38.22 -14.85 -0.78
N ASN A 78 37.84 -13.93 -1.66
CA ASN A 78 36.87 -14.04 -2.78
C ASN A 78 35.49 -13.38 -2.53
N ASN A 79 35.38 -12.07 -2.83
CA ASN A 79 34.41 -11.61 -3.84
C ASN A 79 34.66 -10.17 -4.34
N SER A 80 35.00 -10.09 -5.63
CA SER A 80 34.69 -9.02 -6.61
C SER A 80 34.71 -7.54 -6.18
N ASN A 81 35.85 -6.87 -6.43
CA ASN A 81 36.08 -5.71 -7.33
C ASN A 81 34.93 -4.69 -7.63
N THR A 82 33.96 -4.47 -6.75
CA THR A 82 32.90 -3.47 -6.95
C THR A 82 33.14 -2.17 -6.17
N ASN A 83 33.95 -2.21 -5.11
CA ASN A 83 34.20 -1.05 -4.24
C ASN A 83 35.32 -0.12 -4.74
N PHE A 84 36.30 -0.62 -5.48
CA PHE A 84 37.41 0.21 -5.99
C PHE A 84 36.94 1.22 -7.05
N ASP A 85 35.95 0.85 -7.86
CA ASP A 85 35.31 1.77 -8.81
C ASP A 85 34.45 2.83 -8.13
N PHE A 86 33.79 2.48 -7.01
CA PHE A 86 32.90 3.42 -6.31
C PHE A 86 33.64 4.61 -5.70
N VAL A 87 34.82 4.39 -5.12
CA VAL A 87 35.66 5.45 -4.55
C VAL A 87 36.22 6.38 -5.64
N SER A 88 36.57 5.82 -6.80
CA SER A 88 36.99 6.60 -7.98
C SER A 88 35.85 7.49 -8.50
N LEU A 89 34.63 6.95 -8.58
CA LEU A 89 33.42 7.65 -9.03
C LEU A 89 33.05 8.85 -8.13
N LEU A 90 33.23 8.75 -6.81
CA LEU A 90 32.99 9.83 -5.84
C LEU A 90 33.87 11.07 -6.07
N SER A 91 34.98 10.92 -6.78
CA SER A 91 35.95 11.98 -7.04
C SER A 91 35.55 12.86 -8.23
N SER A 92 34.59 12.42 -9.05
CA SER A 92 34.17 13.11 -10.28
C SER A 92 32.86 13.89 -10.08
N LYS A 93 32.88 15.22 -10.30
CA LYS A 93 31.69 16.08 -10.29
C LYS A 93 30.91 15.94 -11.61
N ASN A 94 30.43 14.74 -11.91
CA ASN A 94 29.80 14.43 -13.19
C ASN A 94 28.30 14.16 -13.01
N THR A 95 27.48 14.71 -13.89
CA THR A 95 26.03 14.42 -13.98
C THR A 95 25.75 12.91 -14.11
N GLU A 96 26.68 12.15 -14.68
CA GLU A 96 26.63 10.69 -14.75
C GLU A 96 26.69 10.01 -13.37
N PHE A 97 27.44 10.58 -12.42
CA PHE A 97 27.47 10.11 -11.03
C PHE A 97 26.10 10.27 -10.37
N TYR A 98 25.47 11.43 -10.53
CA TYR A 98 24.11 11.66 -10.04
C TYR A 98 23.12 10.64 -10.59
N ILE A 99 23.17 10.36 -11.90
CA ILE A 99 22.28 9.38 -12.55
C ILE A 99 22.51 7.96 -12.00
N ASN A 100 23.76 7.58 -11.75
CA ASN A 100 24.10 6.27 -11.20
C ASN A 100 23.68 6.12 -9.73
N LEU A 101 23.89 7.17 -8.94
CA LEU A 101 23.45 7.27 -7.55
C LEU A 101 21.92 7.17 -7.46
N LEU A 102 21.20 7.94 -8.30
CA LEU A 102 19.75 7.90 -8.43
C LEU A 102 19.28 6.50 -8.83
N SER A 103 19.92 5.88 -9.82
CA SER A 103 19.60 4.52 -10.27
C SER A 103 19.74 3.50 -9.14
N SER A 104 20.81 3.60 -8.36
CA SER A 104 21.07 2.70 -7.23
C SER A 104 20.08 2.92 -6.08
N PHE A 105 19.68 4.16 -5.84
CA PHE A 105 18.68 4.50 -4.84
C PHE A 105 17.28 4.02 -5.23
N ILE A 106 16.85 4.34 -6.45
CA ILE A 106 15.54 3.93 -6.99
C ILE A 106 15.43 2.41 -7.02
N SER A 107 16.46 1.71 -7.51
CA SER A 107 16.46 0.24 -7.51
C SER A 107 16.41 -0.33 -6.10
N SER A 108 17.10 0.27 -5.12
CA SER A 108 17.05 -0.17 -3.71
C SER A 108 15.67 0.02 -3.07
N ILE A 109 14.93 1.07 -3.44
CA ILE A 109 13.56 1.31 -2.94
C ILE A 109 12.55 0.39 -3.61
N ILE A 110 12.73 0.13 -4.91
CA ILE A 110 11.76 -0.59 -5.76
C ILE A 110 12.00 -2.11 -5.74
N LYS A 111 12.92 -2.61 -4.91
CA LYS A 111 13.41 -4.01 -4.81
C LYS A 111 12.35 -5.14 -4.72
N GLY A 112 11.05 -4.84 -4.66
CA GLY A 112 10.00 -5.82 -4.43
C GLY A 112 9.01 -6.07 -5.58
N ASN A 113 8.66 -5.09 -6.43
CA ASN A 113 7.45 -5.30 -7.24
C ASN A 113 7.20 -4.46 -8.50
N LEU A 114 8.23 -3.95 -9.22
CA LEU A 114 7.95 -3.17 -10.45
C LEU A 114 8.98 -3.27 -11.58
N ASN A 115 8.44 -3.13 -12.80
CA ASN A 115 9.11 -3.23 -14.09
C ASN A 115 10.24 -2.19 -14.29
N SER A 116 11.29 -2.58 -15.00
CA SER A 116 12.40 -1.70 -15.42
C SER A 116 11.92 -0.41 -16.13
N THR A 117 10.73 -0.46 -16.73
CA THR A 117 10.02 0.66 -17.33
C THR A 117 9.74 1.78 -16.33
N ILE A 118 9.24 1.46 -15.13
CA ILE A 118 8.88 2.46 -14.11
C ILE A 118 10.12 3.14 -13.56
N VAL A 119 11.18 2.37 -13.31
CA VAL A 119 12.50 2.89 -12.93
C VAL A 119 13.00 3.89 -13.98
N SER A 120 12.80 3.61 -15.26
CA SER A 120 13.24 4.48 -16.36
C SER A 120 12.40 5.75 -16.45
N ILE A 121 11.09 5.66 -16.26
CA ILE A 121 10.17 6.81 -16.24
C ILE A 121 10.49 7.73 -15.05
N VAL A 122 10.66 7.17 -13.84
CA VAL A 122 11.03 7.95 -12.65
C VAL A 122 12.38 8.65 -12.86
N LYS A 123 13.39 7.96 -13.43
CA LYS A 123 14.66 8.58 -13.80
C LYS A 123 14.45 9.76 -14.75
N ASN A 124 13.69 9.55 -15.82
CA ASN A 124 13.44 10.59 -16.81
C ASN A 124 12.70 11.78 -16.21
N ILE A 125 11.74 11.56 -15.29
CA ILE A 125 11.05 12.64 -14.56
C ILE A 125 12.05 13.41 -13.69
N VAL A 126 12.88 12.74 -12.89
CA VAL A 126 13.84 13.42 -11.98
C VAL A 126 14.93 14.18 -12.75
N ILE A 127 15.36 13.64 -13.90
CA ILE A 127 16.32 14.31 -14.79
C ILE A 127 15.66 15.52 -15.48
N SER A 128 14.43 15.37 -15.99
CA SER A 128 13.69 16.42 -16.72
C SER A 128 12.97 17.44 -15.82
N ALA A 129 12.78 17.17 -14.53
CA ALA A 129 12.08 18.06 -13.59
C ALA A 129 12.70 19.47 -13.50
N ASN A 130 13.97 19.62 -13.90
CA ASN A 130 14.63 20.92 -13.93
C ASN A 130 14.35 21.70 -15.22
N ASN A 131 14.11 21.02 -16.34
CA ASN A 131 13.91 21.58 -17.68
C ASN A 131 12.71 20.87 -18.33
N THR A 132 11.51 21.45 -18.18
CA THR A 132 10.23 21.11 -18.87
C THR A 132 10.04 19.63 -19.24
N LEU A 133 9.11 18.93 -18.58
CA LEU A 133 8.78 17.53 -18.87
C LEU A 133 8.78 17.25 -20.38
N THR A 134 9.67 16.35 -20.81
CA THR A 134 9.84 16.07 -22.23
C THR A 134 8.59 15.36 -22.77
N LYS A 135 8.26 15.59 -24.03
CA LYS A 135 7.13 14.91 -24.69
C LYS A 135 7.21 13.38 -24.59
N SER A 136 8.41 12.81 -24.50
CA SER A 136 8.62 11.37 -24.28
C SER A 136 8.15 10.91 -22.90
N VAL A 137 8.45 11.66 -21.83
CA VAL A 137 7.97 11.33 -20.48
C VAL A 137 6.44 11.41 -20.44
N LEU A 138 5.85 12.36 -21.18
CA LEU A 138 4.41 12.48 -21.28
C LEU A 138 3.76 11.29 -21.98
N THR A 139 4.34 10.82 -23.09
CA THR A 139 3.84 9.61 -23.76
C THR A 139 3.97 8.40 -22.85
N ASP A 140 5.11 8.26 -22.16
CA ASP A 140 5.36 7.12 -21.28
C ASP A 140 4.37 7.11 -20.10
N LEU A 141 4.16 8.25 -19.44
CA LEU A 141 3.20 8.38 -18.33
C LEU A 141 1.75 8.08 -18.76
N ASN A 142 1.36 8.46 -19.98
CA ASN A 142 0.03 8.15 -20.50
C ASN A 142 -0.16 6.65 -20.81
N THR A 143 0.91 5.93 -21.14
CA THR A 143 0.84 4.49 -21.40
C THR A 143 0.72 3.63 -20.15
N LEU A 144 1.03 4.17 -18.97
CA LEU A 144 0.96 3.44 -17.71
C LEU A 144 -0.47 3.12 -17.30
N ASP A 145 -0.65 2.02 -16.58
CA ASP A 145 -1.91 1.71 -15.94
C ASP A 145 -2.16 2.63 -14.72
N LYS A 146 -3.38 2.56 -14.16
CA LYS A 146 -3.81 3.38 -13.03
C LYS A 146 -2.98 3.12 -11.77
N TYR A 147 -2.69 1.86 -11.47
CA TYR A 147 -1.95 1.45 -10.27
C TYR A 147 -0.49 1.93 -10.34
N GLN A 148 0.18 1.70 -11.47
CA GLN A 148 1.54 2.17 -11.74
C GLN A 148 1.66 3.68 -11.62
N LEU A 149 0.65 4.43 -12.09
CA LEU A 149 0.66 5.88 -11.99
C LEU A 149 0.52 6.37 -10.54
N ILE A 150 -0.32 5.71 -9.73
CA ILE A 150 -0.45 5.98 -8.30
C ILE A 150 0.85 5.65 -7.55
N GLU A 151 1.50 4.53 -7.88
CA GLU A 151 2.75 4.13 -7.26
C GLU A 151 3.88 5.12 -7.57
N ILE A 152 3.97 5.56 -8.84
CA ILE A 152 4.89 6.64 -9.23
C ILE A 152 4.59 7.92 -8.47
N TYR A 153 3.33 8.36 -8.42
CA TYR A 153 2.97 9.58 -7.68
C TYR A 153 3.34 9.49 -6.20
N THR A 154 3.06 8.36 -5.56
CA THR A 154 3.39 8.11 -4.15
C THR A 154 4.90 8.18 -3.91
N LEU A 155 5.70 7.58 -4.81
CA LEU A 155 7.15 7.63 -4.75
C LEU A 155 7.67 9.06 -4.93
N LEU A 156 7.19 9.77 -5.95
CA LEU A 156 7.61 11.15 -6.25
C LEU A 156 7.24 12.10 -5.12
N SER A 157 6.05 11.95 -4.52
CA SER A 157 5.61 12.76 -3.37
C SER A 157 6.44 12.46 -2.12
N ARG A 158 6.69 11.18 -1.82
CA ARG A 158 7.50 10.77 -0.66
C ARG A 158 8.94 11.28 -0.71
N TYR A 159 9.52 11.36 -1.91
CA TYR A 159 10.91 11.75 -2.13
C TYR A 159 11.05 13.10 -2.85
N GLN A 160 10.02 13.95 -2.80
CA GLN A 160 9.99 15.25 -3.47
C GLN A 160 11.22 16.10 -3.15
N ASP A 161 11.54 16.24 -1.86
CA ASP A 161 12.68 17.02 -1.37
C ASP A 161 14.04 16.43 -1.77
N VAL A 162 14.12 15.10 -1.88
CA VAL A 162 15.36 14.39 -2.22
C VAL A 162 15.68 14.54 -3.70
N PHE A 163 14.65 14.51 -4.55
CA PHE A 163 14.79 14.59 -6.00
C PHE A 163 14.69 16.02 -6.56
N HIS A 164 14.41 17.02 -5.71
CA HIS A 164 14.18 18.40 -6.11
C HIS A 164 13.06 18.54 -7.15
N ILE A 165 11.98 17.79 -6.96
CA ILE A 165 10.84 17.81 -7.88
C ILE A 165 10.02 19.07 -7.63
N LYS A 166 9.80 19.87 -8.68
CA LYS A 166 8.94 21.06 -8.64
C LYS A 166 7.48 20.65 -8.37
N GLN A 167 6.76 21.49 -7.63
CA GLN A 167 5.36 21.27 -7.33
C GLN A 167 4.51 21.11 -8.61
N ASP A 168 4.78 21.91 -9.64
CA ASP A 168 4.13 21.83 -10.96
C ASP A 168 4.20 20.43 -11.57
N THR A 169 5.30 19.69 -11.35
CA THR A 169 5.47 18.33 -11.87
C THR A 169 4.57 17.34 -11.13
N LEU A 170 4.42 17.49 -9.81
CA LEU A 170 3.52 16.65 -9.01
C LEU A 170 2.06 16.94 -9.31
N GLU A 171 1.71 18.21 -9.47
CA GLU A 171 0.36 18.63 -9.88
C GLU A 171 0.01 18.07 -11.25
N PHE A 172 0.97 18.08 -12.18
CA PHE A 172 0.79 17.47 -13.49
C PHE A 172 0.51 15.97 -13.43
N VAL A 173 1.31 15.20 -12.68
CA VAL A 173 1.06 13.76 -12.50
C VAL A 173 -0.29 13.53 -11.81
N SER A 174 -0.67 14.37 -10.83
CA SER A 174 -1.99 14.32 -10.19
C SER A 174 -3.13 14.56 -11.17
N LEU A 175 -2.98 15.50 -12.11
CA LEU A 175 -3.95 15.74 -13.17
C LEU A 175 -4.06 14.55 -14.13
N LEU A 176 -2.95 13.92 -14.50
CA LEU A 176 -2.98 12.69 -15.31
C LEU A 176 -3.72 11.55 -14.61
N ILE A 177 -3.53 11.39 -13.29
CA ILE A 177 -4.31 10.42 -12.51
C ILE A 177 -5.79 10.77 -12.59
N LYS A 178 -6.16 12.02 -12.31
CA LYS A 178 -7.57 12.45 -12.38
C LYS A 178 -8.16 12.23 -13.77
N ASP A 179 -7.43 12.51 -14.84
CA ASP A 179 -7.88 12.29 -16.20
C ASP A 179 -8.06 10.80 -16.53
N LYS A 180 -7.19 9.91 -16.03
CA LYS A 180 -7.37 8.45 -16.18
C LYS A 180 -8.59 7.90 -15.46
N TYR A 181 -8.95 8.48 -14.31
CA TYR A 181 -10.13 8.09 -13.54
C TYR A 181 -11.41 8.86 -13.93
N LYS A 182 -11.31 9.89 -14.79
CA LYS A 182 -12.41 10.81 -15.11
C LYS A 182 -13.63 10.11 -15.71
N ASN A 183 -13.39 9.03 -16.45
CA ASN A 183 -14.45 8.29 -17.13
C ASN A 183 -14.97 7.12 -16.31
N ASP A 184 -14.34 6.77 -15.18
CA ASP A 184 -14.78 5.65 -14.35
C ASP A 184 -16.08 6.00 -13.62
N GLU A 185 -17.00 5.05 -13.61
CA GLU A 185 -18.27 5.19 -12.91
C GLU A 185 -18.19 4.50 -11.56
N ILE A 186 -18.20 5.29 -10.48
CA ILE A 186 -18.26 4.78 -9.12
C ILE A 186 -19.72 4.69 -8.69
N ILE A 187 -20.16 3.49 -8.34
CA ILE A 187 -21.53 3.19 -7.92
C ILE A 187 -21.49 2.67 -6.49
N MET A 188 -22.20 3.34 -5.59
CA MET A 188 -22.28 2.94 -4.19
C MET A 188 -23.57 2.18 -3.93
N LEU A 189 -23.45 0.95 -3.44
CA LEU A 189 -24.56 0.14 -2.97
C LEU A 189 -24.56 0.12 -1.45
N THR A 190 -25.75 0.20 -0.86
CA THR A 190 -25.94 0.17 0.60
C THR A 190 -26.79 -1.03 1.01
N PRO A 191 -26.24 -2.26 0.95
CA PRO A 191 -26.97 -3.47 1.33
C PRO A 191 -27.30 -3.50 2.82
N SER A 192 -28.37 -4.19 3.20
CA SER A 192 -28.67 -4.50 4.60
C SER A 192 -27.80 -5.66 5.12
N VAL A 193 -27.75 -5.87 6.44
CA VAL A 193 -27.04 -7.04 6.99
C VAL A 193 -27.74 -8.33 6.54
N SER A 194 -29.07 -8.32 6.41
CA SER A 194 -29.84 -9.44 5.86
C SER A 194 -29.45 -9.75 4.43
N ASP A 195 -29.24 -8.75 3.58
CA ASP A 195 -28.78 -8.96 2.20
C ASP A 195 -27.44 -9.70 2.15
N LEU A 196 -26.51 -9.29 3.01
CA LEU A 196 -25.19 -9.93 3.12
C LEU A 196 -25.28 -11.35 3.65
N LEU A 197 -26.11 -11.59 4.66
CA LEU A 197 -26.28 -12.92 5.25
C LEU A 197 -27.08 -13.86 4.33
N ASN A 198 -27.90 -13.35 3.43
CA ASN A 198 -28.68 -14.11 2.44
C ASN A 198 -27.95 -14.34 1.12
N ASP A 199 -26.70 -13.88 1.01
CA ASP A 199 -25.87 -14.05 -0.18
C ASP A 199 -26.52 -13.40 -1.42
N ASN A 200 -27.23 -12.29 -1.21
CA ASN A 200 -27.98 -11.63 -2.26
C ASN A 200 -27.04 -11.05 -3.32
N LEU A 201 -27.42 -11.23 -4.59
CA LEU A 201 -26.78 -10.59 -5.74
C LEU A 201 -27.60 -9.36 -6.14
N TYR A 202 -26.96 -8.20 -6.25
CA TYR A 202 -27.60 -6.99 -6.75
C TYR A 202 -27.51 -6.92 -8.27
N LYS A 203 -28.66 -6.72 -8.92
CA LYS A 203 -28.76 -6.56 -10.37
C LYS A 203 -28.53 -5.10 -10.75
N LEU A 204 -27.29 -4.74 -11.05
CA LEU A 204 -26.91 -3.40 -11.46
C LEU A 204 -27.12 -3.21 -12.97
N ASN A 205 -27.88 -2.20 -13.38
CA ASN A 205 -28.08 -1.86 -14.79
C ASN A 205 -27.32 -0.57 -15.15
N VAL A 206 -26.32 -0.68 -16.02
CA VAL A 206 -25.50 0.43 -16.50
C VAL A 206 -25.42 0.34 -18.02
N ASN A 207 -25.82 1.40 -18.73
CA ASN A 207 -25.78 1.50 -20.19
C ASN A 207 -26.46 0.30 -20.91
N ASP A 208 -27.65 -0.08 -20.44
CA ASP A 208 -28.44 -1.23 -20.93
C ASP A 208 -27.77 -2.60 -20.76
N THR A 209 -26.66 -2.67 -20.01
CA THR A 209 -25.98 -3.91 -19.62
C THR A 209 -26.24 -4.21 -18.15
N ILE A 210 -26.55 -5.47 -17.86
CA ILE A 210 -26.75 -5.96 -16.51
C ILE A 210 -25.44 -6.53 -15.96
N TYR A 211 -25.03 -6.05 -14.79
CA TYR A 211 -23.93 -6.54 -13.98
C TYR A 211 -24.51 -7.17 -12.70
N LEU A 212 -24.07 -8.39 -12.38
CA LEU A 212 -24.46 -9.05 -11.13
C LEU A 212 -23.40 -8.77 -10.09
N VAL A 213 -23.78 -8.05 -9.03
CA VAL A 213 -22.87 -7.60 -7.99
C VAL A 213 -23.09 -8.45 -6.74
N PRO A 214 -22.15 -9.34 -6.38
CA PRO A 214 -22.20 -10.05 -5.10
C PRO A 214 -21.97 -9.09 -3.95
N LEU A 215 -22.97 -8.98 -3.05
CA LEU A 215 -23.01 -7.94 -2.03
C LEU A 215 -22.00 -8.16 -0.89
N TRP A 216 -21.45 -9.37 -0.74
CA TRP A 216 -20.45 -9.70 0.27
C TRP A 216 -19.02 -9.20 -0.05
N HIS A 217 -18.82 -8.61 -1.23
CA HIS A 217 -17.57 -7.95 -1.59
C HIS A 217 -17.64 -6.46 -1.23
N ASN A 218 -16.57 -5.92 -0.66
CA ASN A 218 -16.49 -4.49 -0.31
C ASN A 218 -16.34 -3.60 -1.56
N GLU A 219 -15.62 -4.08 -2.55
CA GLU A 219 -15.28 -3.36 -3.77
C GLU A 219 -15.16 -4.34 -4.94
N LEU A 220 -15.78 -3.99 -6.07
CA LEU A 220 -15.77 -4.79 -7.30
C LEU A 220 -15.53 -3.91 -8.52
N TYR A 221 -14.81 -4.46 -9.49
CA TYR A 221 -14.47 -3.78 -10.73
C TYR A 221 -15.09 -4.54 -11.91
N PHE A 222 -15.81 -3.81 -12.75
CA PHE A 222 -16.40 -4.34 -13.97
C PHE A 222 -15.98 -3.51 -15.18
N ASP A 223 -15.65 -4.20 -16.28
CA ASP A 223 -15.44 -3.52 -17.56
C ASP A 223 -16.78 -3.01 -18.13
N ALA A 224 -16.87 -1.72 -18.43
CA ALA A 224 -18.03 -1.16 -19.11
C ALA A 224 -18.07 -1.69 -20.55
N LYS A 225 -19.15 -2.39 -20.92
CA LYS A 225 -19.37 -2.81 -22.30
C LYS A 225 -19.83 -1.60 -23.11
N ASN A 226 -19.03 -1.17 -24.08
CA ASN A 226 -19.45 -0.15 -25.03
C ASN A 226 -20.34 -0.79 -26.10
N ASN A 227 -21.61 -0.37 -26.18
CA ASN A 227 -22.56 -0.85 -27.20
C ASN A 227 -22.22 -0.41 -28.66
N ASN A 228 -21.01 0.12 -28.90
CA ASN A 228 -20.57 0.65 -30.20
C ASN A 228 -19.52 -0.22 -30.92
N THR A 229 -19.34 -1.51 -30.58
CA THR A 229 -18.45 -2.42 -31.31
C THR A 229 -19.20 -3.56 -31.99
N ASN A 230 -20.16 -3.22 -32.85
CA ASN A 230 -20.53 -4.12 -33.96
C ASN A 230 -19.47 -4.01 -35.07
N ASN A 231 -18.38 -4.77 -34.93
CA ASN A 231 -17.70 -5.53 -36.00
C ASN A 231 -16.20 -5.69 -35.75
N THR A 232 -15.80 -6.95 -35.65
CA THR A 232 -14.58 -7.55 -36.22
C THR A 232 -13.27 -6.79 -36.03
N ASN A 233 -12.54 -7.12 -34.96
CA ASN A 233 -11.25 -7.81 -35.09
C ASN A 233 -10.72 -8.12 -33.69
N ILE A 234 -10.76 -9.41 -33.37
CA ILE A 234 -9.90 -10.04 -32.37
C ILE A 234 -8.46 -9.79 -32.88
N ASN A 235 -7.58 -9.33 -31.98
CA ASN A 235 -6.19 -8.91 -32.19
C ASN A 235 -5.99 -7.39 -32.30
N ASN A 236 -6.24 -6.69 -31.20
CA ASN A 236 -5.36 -5.60 -30.74
C ASN A 236 -5.48 -5.50 -29.22
N THR A 237 -4.54 -6.14 -28.53
CA THR A 237 -4.21 -5.85 -27.14
C THR A 237 -3.79 -4.38 -27.03
N ASN A 238 -4.31 -3.71 -26.01
CA ASN A 238 -4.06 -2.31 -25.61
C ASN A 238 -5.08 -1.29 -26.13
N ASN A 239 -6.37 -1.51 -25.84
CA ASN A 239 -7.33 -0.42 -25.78
C ASN A 239 -7.31 0.15 -24.35
N THR A 240 -6.47 1.15 -24.12
CA THR A 240 -6.11 1.71 -22.81
C THR A 240 -7.14 2.66 -22.20
N ASN A 241 -8.37 2.69 -22.72
CA ASN A 241 -9.45 3.58 -22.27
C ASN A 241 -10.80 2.83 -22.17
N ASN A 242 -10.80 1.59 -21.67
CA ASN A 242 -12.06 0.96 -21.28
C ASN A 242 -12.51 1.61 -19.97
N LYS A 243 -13.71 2.17 -19.99
CA LYS A 243 -14.36 2.73 -18.81
C LYS A 243 -14.58 1.63 -17.79
N GLU A 244 -14.12 1.82 -16.56
CA GLU A 244 -14.34 0.87 -15.48
C GLU A 244 -15.56 1.31 -14.66
N ILE A 245 -16.37 0.33 -14.27
CA ILE A 245 -17.46 0.50 -13.31
C ILE A 245 -16.96 -0.05 -11.99
N ILE A 246 -16.79 0.83 -11.01
CA ILE A 246 -16.33 0.49 -9.66
C ILE A 246 -17.56 0.46 -8.77
N VAL A 247 -17.87 -0.71 -8.22
CA VAL A 247 -19.01 -0.88 -7.31
C VAL A 247 -18.51 -1.01 -5.88
N LEU A 248 -18.92 -0.07 -5.03
CA LEU A 248 -18.59 -0.04 -3.61
C LEU A 248 -19.78 -0.49 -2.79
N CYS A 249 -19.66 -1.60 -2.08
CA CYS A 249 -20.69 -2.08 -1.16
C CYS A 249 -20.40 -1.56 0.24
N LYS A 250 -21.23 -0.64 0.72
CA LYS A 250 -21.15 -0.09 2.07
C LYS A 250 -22.41 -0.46 2.84
N PRO A 251 -22.40 -1.57 3.59
CA PRO A 251 -23.61 -2.05 4.23
C PRO A 251 -24.13 -1.06 5.28
N ASN A 252 -25.44 -0.97 5.38
CA ASN A 252 -26.09 -0.26 6.46
C ASN A 252 -26.08 -1.16 7.71
N LEU A 253 -25.28 -0.80 8.71
CA LEU A 253 -25.11 -1.59 9.93
C LEU A 253 -25.97 -1.02 11.06
N PRO A 254 -26.85 -1.83 11.69
CA PRO A 254 -27.64 -1.37 12.82
C PRO A 254 -26.78 -1.25 14.09
N ASN A 255 -27.31 -0.56 15.10
CA ASN A 255 -26.59 -0.29 16.35
C ASN A 255 -26.10 -1.58 17.02
N GLY A 256 -24.81 -1.62 17.33
CA GLY A 256 -24.20 -2.76 18.02
C GLY A 256 -23.78 -3.91 17.09
N ILE A 257 -23.90 -3.75 15.77
CA ILE A 257 -23.37 -4.66 14.76
C ILE A 257 -22.15 -4.03 14.06
N SER A 258 -21.12 -4.81 13.82
CA SER A 258 -19.96 -4.43 12.99
C SER A 258 -19.45 -5.62 12.18
N ILE A 259 -18.79 -5.35 11.06
CA ILE A 259 -18.18 -6.38 10.20
C ILE A 259 -16.68 -6.10 10.12
N ASP A 260 -15.85 -7.14 10.17
CA ASP A 260 -14.40 -7.02 9.97
C ASP A 260 -13.96 -7.31 8.52
N GLU A 261 -12.66 -7.21 8.27
CA GLU A 261 -12.06 -7.44 6.93
C GLU A 261 -12.23 -8.89 6.42
N ASN A 262 -12.45 -9.85 7.32
CA ASN A 262 -12.65 -11.26 6.98
C ASN A 262 -14.14 -11.63 6.90
N ASN A 263 -15.02 -10.63 6.82
CA ASN A 263 -16.47 -10.81 6.80
C ASN A 263 -17.03 -11.55 8.03
N ASN A 264 -16.34 -11.46 9.17
CA ASN A 264 -16.90 -11.87 10.46
C ASN A 264 -17.85 -10.80 10.97
N LEU A 265 -19.00 -11.24 11.46
CA LEU A 265 -20.06 -10.38 11.98
C LEU A 265 -19.97 -10.30 13.49
N TYR A 266 -19.76 -9.10 14.02
CA TYR A 266 -19.76 -8.83 15.45
C TYR A 266 -21.11 -8.25 15.86
N CYS A 267 -21.69 -8.77 16.94
CA CYS A 267 -22.95 -8.28 17.47
C CYS A 267 -22.94 -8.29 19.01
N LYS A 268 -23.85 -7.52 19.60
CA LYS A 268 -24.03 -7.45 21.06
C LYS A 268 -25.38 -8.02 21.44
N LEU A 269 -25.39 -8.88 22.45
CA LEU A 269 -26.58 -9.48 23.04
C LEU A 269 -26.60 -9.18 24.53
N SER A 270 -27.71 -8.65 25.05
CA SER A 270 -27.90 -8.44 26.48
C SER A 270 -28.96 -9.41 27.00
N ILE A 271 -28.60 -10.21 27.99
CA ILE A 271 -29.49 -11.20 28.62
C ILE A 271 -29.82 -10.72 30.02
N ASN A 272 -31.11 -10.55 30.33
CA ASN A 272 -31.54 -10.12 31.66
C ASN A 272 -31.73 -11.32 32.59
N ILE A 273 -30.95 -11.37 33.67
CA ILE A 273 -30.93 -12.52 34.58
C ILE A 273 -32.28 -12.75 35.28
N HIS A 274 -32.99 -11.68 35.65
CA HIS A 274 -34.19 -11.77 36.47
C HIS A 274 -35.42 -12.29 35.72
N ASN A 275 -35.53 -11.99 34.42
CA ASN A 275 -36.71 -12.31 33.63
C ASN A 275 -36.47 -13.45 32.63
N GLU A 276 -35.28 -13.51 32.02
CA GLU A 276 -35.01 -14.43 30.91
C GLU A 276 -34.34 -15.72 31.39
N LEU A 277 -33.49 -15.68 32.42
CA LEU A 277 -32.77 -16.88 32.88
C LEU A 277 -33.71 -17.97 33.39
N THR A 278 -34.76 -17.62 34.14
CA THR A 278 -35.74 -18.59 34.62
C THR A 278 -36.47 -19.26 33.46
N ASN A 279 -36.90 -18.51 32.45
CA ASN A 279 -37.56 -19.09 31.27
C ASN A 279 -36.60 -19.93 30.41
N LEU A 280 -35.35 -19.50 30.23
CA LEU A 280 -34.33 -20.22 29.47
C LEU A 280 -33.97 -21.56 30.13
N LEU A 281 -33.89 -21.62 31.46
CA LEU A 281 -33.57 -22.87 32.18
C LEU A 281 -34.71 -23.90 32.14
N TYR A 282 -35.97 -23.47 32.08
CA TYR A 282 -37.13 -24.37 32.12
C TYR A 282 -37.69 -24.74 30.73
N ASN A 283 -37.59 -23.87 29.72
CA ASN A 283 -38.38 -24.00 28.50
C ASN A 283 -37.58 -24.09 27.19
N SER A 284 -36.31 -23.68 27.14
CA SER A 284 -35.57 -23.65 25.87
C SER A 284 -34.06 -23.88 26.05
N PRO A 285 -33.45 -24.92 25.44
CA PRO A 285 -32.01 -25.20 25.59
C PRO A 285 -31.08 -24.22 24.84
N PHE A 286 -31.63 -23.16 24.25
CA PHE A 286 -30.90 -22.19 23.43
C PHE A 286 -31.33 -20.75 23.76
N VAL A 287 -30.43 -19.81 23.56
CA VAL A 287 -30.69 -18.37 23.51
C VAL A 287 -30.80 -17.93 22.06
N SER A 288 -31.90 -17.27 21.70
CA SER A 288 -32.10 -16.72 20.36
C SER A 288 -31.39 -15.37 20.20
N LEU A 289 -30.60 -15.25 19.13
CA LEU A 289 -30.00 -14.01 18.67
C LEU A 289 -30.66 -13.61 17.36
N TYR A 290 -31.31 -12.45 17.35
CA TYR A 290 -31.90 -11.89 16.14
C TYR A 290 -30.94 -10.88 15.51
N ILE A 291 -30.60 -11.13 14.25
CA ILE A 291 -29.85 -10.20 13.40
C ILE A 291 -30.77 -9.85 12.25
N GLU A 292 -31.42 -8.69 12.35
CA GLU A 292 -32.49 -8.26 11.45
C GLU A 292 -33.56 -9.37 11.32
N GLU A 293 -33.71 -9.99 10.15
CA GLU A 293 -34.72 -11.03 9.88
C GLU A 293 -34.24 -12.46 10.21
N LYS A 294 -32.95 -12.65 10.52
CA LYS A 294 -32.38 -13.99 10.81
C LYS A 294 -32.31 -14.27 12.30
N GLU A 295 -32.68 -15.49 12.66
CA GLU A 295 -32.52 -16.02 14.02
C GLU A 295 -31.35 -17.02 14.08
N PHE A 296 -30.51 -16.86 15.09
CA PHE A 296 -29.42 -17.75 15.41
C PHE A 296 -29.58 -18.30 16.83
N PHE A 297 -29.19 -19.56 17.02
CA PHE A 297 -29.35 -20.25 18.30
C PHE A 297 -28.00 -20.44 18.98
N ILE A 298 -27.90 -19.98 20.23
CA ILE A 298 -26.72 -20.15 21.08
C ILE A 298 -27.05 -21.19 22.16
N PRO A 299 -26.41 -22.36 22.18
CA PRO A 299 -26.69 -23.39 23.18
C PRO A 299 -26.31 -22.94 24.59
N LEU A 300 -27.24 -23.07 25.54
CA LEU A 300 -27.05 -22.65 26.94
C LEU A 300 -25.89 -23.36 27.64
N HIS A 301 -25.64 -24.63 27.31
CA HIS A 301 -24.54 -25.40 27.91
C HIS A 301 -23.15 -24.86 27.56
N ASN A 302 -23.04 -24.01 26.54
CA ASN A 302 -21.79 -23.35 26.16
C ASN A 302 -21.63 -21.96 26.79
N LEU A 303 -22.61 -21.49 27.57
CA LEU A 303 -22.58 -20.18 28.21
C LEU A 303 -22.17 -20.31 29.67
N HIS A 304 -21.35 -19.37 30.13
CA HIS A 304 -20.93 -19.24 31.52
C HIS A 304 -21.66 -18.10 32.21
N ILE A 305 -21.88 -18.20 33.52
CA ILE A 305 -22.53 -17.14 34.32
C ILE A 305 -21.47 -16.10 34.70
N VAL A 306 -21.12 -15.23 33.76
CA VAL A 306 -20.13 -14.14 33.92
C VAL A 306 -20.69 -12.85 33.33
N SER A 307 -20.28 -11.68 33.84
CA SER A 307 -20.85 -10.38 33.42
C SER A 307 -20.69 -10.10 31.92
N GLU A 308 -19.56 -10.48 31.33
CA GLU A 308 -19.32 -10.40 29.89
C GLU A 308 -18.68 -11.68 29.37
N GLN A 309 -19.13 -12.18 28.22
CA GLN A 309 -18.51 -13.30 27.51
C GLN A 309 -18.64 -13.13 26.00
N ILE A 310 -17.84 -13.90 25.26
CA ILE A 310 -17.88 -13.93 23.80
C ILE A 310 -18.25 -15.35 23.36
N TYR A 311 -19.29 -15.45 22.55
CA TYR A 311 -19.68 -16.70 21.91
C TYR A 311 -19.47 -16.60 20.39
N LYS A 312 -18.93 -17.66 19.79
CA LYS A 312 -18.59 -17.70 18.37
C LYS A 312 -19.40 -18.77 17.65
N ILE A 313 -20.27 -18.35 16.75
CA ILE A 313 -21.04 -19.22 15.86
C ILE A 313 -20.23 -19.41 14.58
N LYS A 314 -19.69 -20.61 14.39
CA LYS A 314 -18.76 -20.90 13.29
C LYS A 314 -19.46 -21.01 11.93
N ASN A 315 -18.85 -20.48 10.88
CA ASN A 315 -19.30 -20.60 9.48
C ASN A 315 -20.76 -20.16 9.24
N LYS A 316 -21.22 -19.16 9.99
CA LYS A 316 -22.59 -18.61 9.89
C LYS A 316 -22.63 -17.11 9.60
N GLY A 317 -21.47 -16.47 9.47
CA GLY A 317 -21.32 -15.08 9.09
C GLY A 317 -21.55 -14.85 7.59
N ILE A 318 -20.95 -13.78 7.09
CA ILE A 318 -21.06 -13.38 5.67
C ILE A 318 -20.07 -14.23 4.85
N LEU A 319 -20.35 -14.44 3.56
CA LEU A 319 -19.42 -15.12 2.65
C LEU A 319 -18.06 -14.44 2.65
N ILE A 320 -16.98 -15.23 2.64
CA ILE A 320 -15.61 -14.69 2.57
C ILE A 320 -15.33 -14.22 1.14
N VAL A 321 -14.65 -13.08 1.00
CA VAL A 321 -14.25 -12.55 -0.29
C VAL A 321 -13.24 -13.51 -0.94
N ASN A 322 -13.54 -13.93 -2.17
CA ASN A 322 -12.63 -14.70 -3.02
C ASN A 322 -12.21 -13.82 -4.21
N GLU A 323 -10.90 -13.57 -4.34
CA GLU A 323 -10.30 -12.72 -5.37
C GLU A 323 -10.27 -13.39 -6.77
N GLU A 324 -10.24 -14.72 -6.84
CA GLU A 324 -10.23 -15.48 -8.10
C GLU A 324 -11.64 -15.69 -8.66
N ASN A 325 -12.61 -15.92 -7.77
CA ASN A 325 -14.00 -16.14 -8.14
C ASN A 325 -14.94 -15.30 -7.26
N ILE A 326 -15.38 -14.16 -7.81
CA ILE A 326 -16.26 -13.24 -7.09
C ILE A 326 -17.63 -13.84 -6.71
N TYR A 327 -18.06 -14.94 -7.34
CA TYR A 327 -19.32 -15.63 -7.06
C TYR A 327 -19.17 -16.87 -6.16
N ASP A 328 -18.01 -17.07 -5.54
CA ASP A 328 -17.77 -18.18 -4.62
C ASP A 328 -18.70 -18.10 -3.40
N ASP A 329 -19.43 -19.19 -3.14
CA ASP A 329 -20.39 -19.36 -2.05
C ASP A 329 -19.96 -20.42 -1.02
N THR A 330 -18.72 -20.91 -1.10
CA THR A 330 -18.28 -22.09 -0.34
C THR A 330 -17.87 -21.78 1.11
N CYS A 331 -17.23 -20.64 1.37
CA CYS A 331 -16.67 -20.29 2.67
C CYS A 331 -17.40 -19.10 3.31
N ARG A 332 -17.74 -19.24 4.59
CA ARG A 332 -18.39 -18.19 5.38
C ARG A 332 -17.52 -17.79 6.57
N GLY A 333 -17.52 -16.51 6.90
CA GLY A 333 -16.99 -16.00 8.15
C GLY A 333 -17.83 -16.47 9.35
N ASP A 334 -17.45 -15.98 10.52
CA ASP A 334 -18.06 -16.35 11.78
C ASP A 334 -18.96 -15.23 12.32
N ILE A 335 -19.93 -15.59 13.18
CA ILE A 335 -20.67 -14.60 13.97
C ILE A 335 -20.10 -14.60 15.39
N ILE A 336 -19.60 -13.45 15.81
CA ILE A 336 -18.99 -13.21 17.11
C ILE A 336 -19.97 -12.38 17.95
N VAL A 337 -20.50 -13.00 18.99
CA VAL A 337 -21.53 -12.43 19.84
C VAL A 337 -20.90 -12.02 21.16
N LYS A 338 -20.86 -10.72 21.46
CA LYS A 338 -20.56 -10.22 22.80
C LYS A 338 -21.83 -10.31 23.64
N ILE A 339 -21.85 -11.23 24.59
CA ILE A 339 -22.98 -11.47 25.48
C ILE A 339 -22.73 -10.74 26.80
N LEU A 340 -23.66 -9.86 27.16
CA LEU A 340 -23.68 -9.12 28.41
C LEU A 340 -24.79 -9.68 29.30
N LEU A 341 -24.43 -10.15 30.49
CA LEU A 341 -25.39 -10.57 31.50
C LEU A 341 -25.68 -9.37 32.40
N VAL A 342 -26.93 -8.89 32.33
CA VAL A 342 -27.38 -7.65 33.00
C VAL A 342 -28.41 -7.96 34.08
#